data_AF-A0A377AVY0-F1
#
_entry.id   AF-A0A377AVY0-F1
#
_cell.length_a   1.000
_cell.length_b   1.000
_cell.length_c   1.000
_cell.angle_alpha   90.00
_cell.angle_beta   90.00
_cell.angle_gamma   90.00
#
_symmetry.space_group_name_H-M   'P 1'
#
loop_
_entity.id
_entity.type
_entity.pdbx_description
1 polymer ?
#
loop_
_entity_poly.entity_id
_entity_poly.type
_entity_poly.pdbx_seq_one_letter_code
_entity_poly.pdbx_strand_id
1 'polypeptide(L)' 'MQIYSARVLTPLLAMLPQRKYTHVLDAGCGPGWMSRHWRERHAQVTALDLSPPMLVQARQKDAADHYLAEISNPCR' A
#
# COMPACT_ATOMS: atom_id res chain seq x y z
N MET A 1 12.28 14.82 -0.30
CA MET A 1 11.55 15.37 -1.47
C MET A 1 10.81 14.22 -2.15
N GLN A 2 9.53 14.01 -1.84
CA GLN A 2 8.70 12.85 -2.25
C GLN A 2 8.04 13.07 -3.62
N ILE A 3 8.81 13.01 -4.72
CA ILE A 3 8.34 13.39 -6.07
C ILE A 3 7.63 12.25 -6.83
N TYR A 4 7.47 11.05 -6.26
CA TYR A 4 7.10 9.85 -7.04
C TYR A 4 5.67 9.32 -6.85
N SER A 5 4.73 10.04 -6.23
CA SER A 5 3.42 9.43 -5.91
C SER A 5 2.33 9.69 -6.96
N ALA A 6 2.02 10.96 -7.27
CA ALA A 6 0.87 11.30 -8.14
C ALA A 6 1.00 10.85 -9.61
N ARG A 7 2.24 10.72 -10.12
CA ARG A 7 2.48 10.45 -11.55
C ARG A 7 2.12 9.02 -11.98
N VAL A 8 2.28 8.03 -11.09
CA VAL A 8 2.04 6.61 -11.40
C VAL A 8 0.65 6.15 -10.97
N LEU A 9 0.08 6.76 -9.93
CA LEU A 9 -1.20 6.33 -9.36
C LEU A 9 -2.35 6.38 -10.35
N THR A 10 -2.64 7.58 -10.85
CA THR A 10 -3.81 7.82 -11.69
C THR A 10 -3.82 6.91 -12.91
N PRO A 11 -2.72 6.77 -13.69
CA PRO A 11 -2.72 5.84 -14.81
C PRO A 11 -2.84 4.38 -14.36
N LEU A 12 -2.19 3.96 -13.28
CA LEU A 12 -2.29 2.59 -12.78
C LEU A 12 -3.72 2.25 -12.32
N LEU A 13 -4.37 3.15 -11.58
CA LEU A 13 -5.76 2.97 -11.14
C LEU A 13 -6.75 2.95 -12.31
N ALA A 14 -6.48 3.72 -13.37
CA ALA A 14 -7.33 3.73 -14.56
C ALA A 14 -7.32 2.40 -15.32
N MET A 15 -6.29 1.57 -15.15
CA MET A 15 -6.20 0.23 -15.73
C MET A 15 -7.00 -0.82 -14.95
N LEU A 16 -7.44 -0.52 -13.73
CA LEU A 16 -8.21 -1.45 -12.91
C LEU A 16 -9.69 -1.46 -13.30
N PRO A 17 -10.37 -2.61 -13.22
CA PRO A 17 -11.82 -2.65 -13.29
C PRO A 17 -12.46 -1.68 -12.30
N GLN A 18 -13.46 -0.92 -12.76
CA GLN A 18 -14.20 0.03 -11.93
C GLN A 18 -15.14 -0.72 -11.00
N ARG A 19 -14.61 -1.13 -9.86
CA ARG A 19 -15.33 -1.85 -8.79
C ARG A 19 -14.79 -1.46 -7.43
N LYS A 20 -15.54 -1.81 -6.38
CA LYS A 20 -15.05 -1.69 -5.01
C LYS A 20 -14.00 -2.77 -4.73
N TYR A 21 -12.85 -2.37 -4.20
CA TYR A 21 -11.83 -3.26 -3.67
C TYR A 21 -11.93 -3.23 -2.15
N THR A 22 -12.19 -4.38 -1.54
CA THR A 22 -12.35 -4.49 -0.08
C THR A 22 -11.08 -4.93 0.62
N HIS A 23 -10.19 -5.63 -0.08
CA HIS A 23 -8.90 -6.09 0.42
C HIS A 23 -7.82 -5.79 -0.62
N VAL A 24 -6.73 -5.15 -0.21
CA VAL A 24 -5.64 -4.73 -1.08
C VAL A 24 -4.30 -5.11 -0.48
N LEU A 25 -3.44 -5.73 -1.28
CA LEU A 25 -2.02 -5.90 -0.99
C LEU A 25 -1.24 -4.83 -1.77
N ASP A 26 -0.55 -3.94 -1.05
CA ASP A 26 0.35 -2.95 -1.63
C ASP A 26 1.80 -3.47 -1.52
N ALA A 27 2.25 -4.18 -2.55
CA ALA A 27 3.59 -4.78 -2.61
C ALA A 27 4.63 -3.76 -3.11
N GLY A 28 5.64 -3.48 -2.29
CA GLY A 28 6.54 -2.35 -2.50
C GLY A 28 5.89 -1.02 -2.11
N CYS A 29 5.21 -0.97 -0.96
CA CYS A 29 4.38 0.17 -0.57
C CYS A 29 5.17 1.48 -0.35
N GLY A 30 6.48 1.40 -0.17
CA GLY A 30 7.33 2.52 0.21
C GLY A 30 6.79 3.20 1.47
N PRO A 31 6.69 4.54 1.52
CA PRO A 31 6.13 5.27 2.65
C PRO A 31 4.58 5.24 2.72
N GLY A 32 3.92 4.38 1.94
CA GLY A 32 2.49 4.04 2.10
C GLY A 32 1.49 4.95 1.38
N TRP A 33 1.87 5.63 0.30
CA TRP A 33 0.92 6.56 -0.35
C TRP A 33 -0.19 5.85 -1.15
N MET A 34 0.14 4.75 -1.86
CA MET A 34 -0.87 3.91 -2.53
C MET A 34 -1.75 3.21 -1.50
N SER A 35 -1.14 2.65 -0.44
CA SER A 35 -1.85 2.07 0.69
C SER A 35 -2.90 3.04 1.26
N ARG A 36 -2.52 4.29 1.54
CA ARG A 36 -3.44 5.30 2.07
C ARG A 36 -4.61 5.58 1.12
N HIS A 37 -4.33 5.68 -0.18
CA HIS A 37 -5.36 5.90 -1.19
C HIS A 37 -6.46 4.82 -1.18
N TRP A 38 -6.07 3.56 -0.96
CA TRP A 38 -7.00 2.43 -0.84
C TRP A 38 -7.72 2.41 0.49
N ARG A 39 -7.04 2.75 1.59
CA ARG A 39 -7.66 2.86 2.91
C ARG A 39 -8.72 3.96 2.97
N GLU A 40 -8.47 5.11 2.34
CA GLU A 40 -9.45 6.20 2.18
C GLU A 40 -10.69 5.77 1.37
N ARG A 41 -10.59 4.68 0.59
CA ARG A 41 -11.72 4.04 -0.12
C ARG A 41 -12.35 2.90 0.68
N HIS A 42 -12.03 2.81 1.97
CA HIS A 42 -12.52 1.78 2.89
C HIS A 42 -12.10 0.35 2.50
N ALA A 43 -10.96 0.19 1.83
CA ALA A 43 -10.33 -1.12 1.70
C ALA A 43 -9.53 -1.46 2.95
N GLN A 44 -9.48 -2.74 3.31
CA GLN A 44 -8.51 -3.27 4.24
C GLN A 44 -7.18 -3.48 3.49
N VAL A 45 -6.13 -2.79 3.92
CA VAL A 45 -4.86 -2.72 3.22
C VAL A 45 -3.76 -3.44 4.00
N THR A 46 -3.06 -4.34 3.33
CA THR A 46 -1.80 -4.91 3.79
C THR A 46 -0.66 -4.28 3.00
N ALA A 47 0.19 -3.52 3.69
CA ALA A 47 1.38 -2.89 3.14
C ALA A 47 2.58 -3.84 3.29
N LEU A 48 3.27 -4.12 2.19
CA LEU A 48 4.47 -4.96 2.16
C LEU A 48 5.63 -4.16 1.59
N ASP A 49 6.75 -4.09 2.30
CA ASP A 49 7.98 -3.50 1.79
C ASP A 49 9.19 -4.18 2.45
N LEU A 50 10.20 -4.53 1.66
CA LEU A 50 11.42 -5.17 2.15
C LEU A 50 12.34 -4.18 2.88
N SER A 51 12.04 -2.88 2.86
CA SER A 51 12.76 -1.82 3.57
C SER A 51 12.08 -1.50 4.91
N PRO A 52 12.66 -1.90 6.06
CA PRO A 52 12.10 -1.55 7.37
C PRO A 52 11.91 -0.04 7.58
N PRO A 53 12.83 0.85 7.15
CA PRO A 53 12.62 2.30 7.23
C PRO A 53 11.39 2.80 6.46
N MET A 54 11.01 2.14 5.36
CA MET A 54 9.79 2.50 4.61
C MET A 54 8.53 2.13 5.40
N LEU A 55 8.50 0.93 5.99
CA LEU A 55 7.37 0.52 6.84
C LEU A 55 7.21 1.40 8.08
N VAL A 56 8.31 1.86 8.69
CA VAL A 56 8.24 2.83 9.80
C VAL A 56 7.54 4.11 9.34
N GLN A 57 7.91 4.68 8.19
CA GLN A 57 7.26 5.87 7.65
C GLN A 57 5.79 5.61 7.28
N ALA A 58 5.48 4.45 6.70
CA ALA A 58 4.12 4.09 6.34
C ALA A 58 3.21 3.90 7.58
N ARG A 59 3.76 3.37 8.69
CA ARG A 59 3.07 3.28 9.99
C ARG A 59 2.83 4.65 10.60
N GLN A 60 3.84 5.53 10.61
CA GLN A 60 3.71 6.89 11.12
C GLN A 60 2.62 7.70 10.39
N LYS A 61 2.36 7.37 9.13
CA LYS A 61 1.33 8.00 8.28
C LYS A 61 -0.04 7.33 8.35
N ASP A 62 -0.19 6.29 9.17
CA ASP A 62 -1.40 5.47 9.28
C ASP A 62 -1.91 5.00 7.90
N ALA A 63 -0.96 4.55 7.08
CA ALA A 63 -1.19 4.27 5.66
C ALA A 63 -1.98 2.98 5.37
N ALA A 64 -1.91 1.97 6.24
CA ALA A 64 -2.48 0.64 6.02
C ALA A 64 -2.99 0.05 7.33
N ASP A 65 -3.71 -1.07 7.25
CA ASP A 65 -4.19 -1.82 8.41
C ASP A 65 -3.12 -2.80 8.91
N HIS A 66 -2.38 -3.41 7.98
CA HIS A 66 -1.33 -4.38 8.27
C HIS A 66 -0.03 -4.01 7.57
N TYR A 67 1.11 -4.39 8.18
CA TYR A 67 2.45 -4.07 7.67
C TYR A 67 3.37 -5.29 7.75
N LEU A 68 3.82 -5.77 6.59
CA LEU A 68 4.68 -6.93 6.44
C LEU A 68 6.06 -6.51 5.92
N ALA A 69 7.13 -7.04 6.53
CA ALA A 69 8.52 -6.81 6.10
C ALA A 69 9.05 -7.90 5.17
N GLU A 70 8.33 -9.01 5.05
CA GLU A 70 8.70 -10.17 4.25
C GLU A 70 7.45 -10.96 3.88
N ILE A 71 7.56 -11.77 2.83
CA ILE A 71 6.55 -12.78 2.49
C ILE A 71 6.98 -14.07 3.18
N SER A 72 6.70 -14.19 4.47
CA SER A 72 6.76 -15.49 5.13
C SER A 72 5.51 -16.27 4.74
N ASN A 73 5.67 -17.56 4.42
CA ASN A 73 4.55 -18.41 3.99
C ASN A 73 3.57 -18.57 5.18
N PRO A 74 2.33 -18.02 5.12
CA PRO A 74 1.38 -18.11 6.23
C PRO A 74 0.70 -19.49 6.30
N CYS A 75 1.02 -20.39 5.35
CA CYS A 75 0.43 -21.74 5.24
C CYS A 75 1.34 -22.84 5.79
N ARG A 76 2.04 -22.61 6.91
CA ARG A 76 2.71 -23.69 7.68
C ARG A 76 2.08 -23.85 9.05
#